data_AF-A0A1V6HMD1-F1
#
_entry.id   AF-A0A1V6HMD1-F1
#
_cell.length_a   1.000
_cell.length_b   1.000
_cell.length_c   1.000
_cell.angle_alpha   90.00
_cell.angle_beta   90.00
_cell.angle_gamma   90.00
#
_symmetry.space_group_name_H-M   'P 1'
#
loop_
_entity.id
_entity.type
_entity.pdbx_description
1 polymer ?
#
loop_
_entity_poly.entity_id
_entity_poly.type
_entity_poly.pdbx_seq_one_letter_code
_entity_poly.pdbx_strand_id
1 'polypeptide(L)' 'MNGDMGEQFKPNASNTFNKELFTDNELQTLHSVAERFKNTSAKEIIDISHKEKAWIENRTDNKLIDYRYGFELN' A
#
# COMPACT_ATOMS: atom_id res chain seq x y z
N MET A 1 -23.10 -17.54 2.58
CA MET A 1 -22.64 -16.17 2.26
C MET A 1 -21.19 -16.29 1.90
N ASN A 2 -20.88 -16.28 0.60
CA ASN A 2 -19.54 -16.57 0.11
C ASN A 2 -18.73 -15.28 0.23
N GLY A 3 -17.92 -15.18 1.28
CA GLY A 3 -16.92 -14.13 1.38
C GLY A 3 -15.92 -14.33 0.25
N ASP A 4 -15.77 -13.32 -0.61
CA ASP A 4 -14.69 -13.27 -1.58
C ASP A 4 -13.38 -13.49 -0.81
N MET A 5 -12.78 -14.66 -1.03
CA MET A 5 -11.49 -15.01 -0.45
C MET A 5 -10.47 -14.13 -1.17
N GLY A 6 -10.04 -13.05 -0.52
CA GLY A 6 -9.07 -12.12 -1.09
C GLY A 6 -7.82 -12.86 -1.57
N GLU A 7 -7.32 -12.48 -2.75
CA GLU A 7 -6.12 -13.08 -3.33
C GLU A 7 -4.87 -12.53 -2.62
N GLN A 8 -3.94 -13.42 -2.28
CA GLN A 8 -2.64 -13.06 -1.72
C GLN A 8 -1.53 -13.41 -2.72
N PHE A 9 -0.78 -12.41 -3.15
CA PHE A 9 0.43 -12.65 -3.93
C PHE A 9 1.53 -13.18 -3.02
N LYS A 10 2.07 -14.35 -3.37
CA LYS A 10 3.25 -14.93 -2.73
C LYS A 10 4.45 -14.74 -3.66
N PRO A 11 5.64 -14.41 -3.13
CA PRO A 11 6.84 -14.35 -3.95
C PRO A 11 7.06 -15.70 -4.63
N ASN A 12 7.34 -15.70 -5.93
CA ASN A 12 7.86 -16.88 -6.60
C ASN A 12 9.25 -17.18 -6.02
N ALA A 13 9.51 -18.41 -5.59
CA ALA A 13 10.79 -18.80 -5.00
C ALA A 13 11.99 -18.53 -5.94
N SER A 14 11.76 -18.49 -7.25
CA SER A 14 12.80 -18.16 -8.24
C SER A 14 13.07 -16.66 -8.38
N ASN A 15 12.22 -15.79 -7.84
CA ASN A 15 12.40 -14.34 -7.88
C ASN A 15 13.11 -13.88 -6.61
N THR A 16 14.42 -13.72 -6.69
CA THR A 16 15.22 -13.12 -5.62
C THR A 16 15.21 -11.60 -5.70
N PHE A 17 15.22 -10.94 -4.55
CA PHE A 17 15.35 -9.48 -4.50
C PHE A 17 16.74 -9.05 -4.95
N ASN A 18 16.83 -8.28 -6.04
CA ASN A 18 18.09 -7.71 -6.53
C ASN A 18 18.21 -6.24 -6.11
N LYS A 19 18.99 -5.98 -5.06
CA LYS A 19 19.25 -4.63 -4.55
C LYS A 19 20.07 -3.74 -5.49
N GLU A 20 20.82 -4.31 -6.43
CA GLU A 20 21.71 -3.56 -7.33
C GLU A 20 20.95 -2.73 -8.37
N LEU A 21 19.64 -2.98 -8.53
CA LEU A 21 18.76 -2.22 -9.41
C LEU A 21 18.28 -0.90 -8.81
N PHE A 22 18.57 -0.65 -7.53
CA PHE A 22 18.05 0.47 -6.78
C PHE A 22 19.18 1.34 -6.25
N THR A 23 18.93 2.64 -6.16
CA THR A 23 19.78 3.57 -5.41
C THR A 23 19.59 3.39 -3.91
N ASP A 24 20.53 3.87 -3.11
CA ASP A 24 20.44 3.82 -1.65
C ASP A 24 19.17 4.50 -1.12
N ASN A 25 18.76 5.61 -1.74
CA ASN A 25 17.54 6.32 -1.37
C ASN A 25 16.28 5.50 -1.67
N GLU A 26 16.22 4.83 -2.82
CA GLU A 26 15.09 3.94 -3.16
C GLU A 26 15.03 2.74 -2.23
N LEU A 27 16.18 2.12 -1.90
CA LEU A 27 16.24 1.04 -0.91
C LEU A 27 15.74 1.51 0.46
N GLN A 28 16.14 2.70 0.90
CA GLN A 28 15.67 3.29 2.16
C GLN A 28 14.15 3.51 2.14
N THR A 29 13.60 4.02 1.04
CA THR A 29 12.14 4.18 0.88
C THR A 29 11.43 2.83 0.94
N LEU A 30 11.90 1.81 0.22
CA LEU A 30 11.33 0.46 0.24
C LEU A 30 11.37 -0.14 1.65
N HIS A 31 12.49 -0.01 2.35
CA HIS A 31 12.63 -0.47 3.73
C HIS A 31 11.67 0.25 4.68
N SER A 32 11.52 1.58 4.56
CA SER A 32 10.61 2.34 5.40
C SER A 32 9.15 1.91 5.21
N VAL A 33 8.72 1.70 3.97
CA VAL A 33 7.37 1.20 3.65
C VAL A 33 7.18 -0.22 4.18
N ALA A 34 8.14 -1.12 3.94
CA ALA A 34 8.06 -2.49 4.43
C ALA A 34 7.98 -2.55 5.96
N GLU A 35 8.82 -1.79 6.67
CA GLU A 35 8.83 -1.73 8.13
C GLU A 35 7.53 -1.20 8.72
N ARG A 36 6.92 -0.22 8.05
CA ARG A 36 5.63 0.36 8.46
C ARG A 36 4.50 -0.65 8.40
N PHE A 37 4.44 -1.45 7.34
CA PHE A 37 3.30 -2.36 7.08
C PHE A 37 3.57 -3.81 7.46
N LYS A 38 4.77 -4.19 7.93
CA LYS A 38 5.14 -5.58 8.22
C LYS A 38 4.20 -6.31 9.19
N ASN A 39 3.61 -5.57 10.13
CA ASN A 39 2.71 -6.09 11.15
C ASN A 39 1.25 -5.71 10.88
N THR A 40 0.96 -5.09 9.73
CA THR A 40 -0.36 -4.59 9.38
C THR A 40 -1.04 -5.61 8.47
N SER A 41 -2.19 -6.10 8.90
CA SER A 41 -3.03 -6.98 8.10
C SER A 41 -3.68 -6.22 6.94
N ALA A 42 -4.12 -6.94 5.90
CA ALA A 42 -4.84 -6.34 4.78
C ALA A 42 -6.08 -5.53 5.24
N LYS A 43 -6.78 -6.00 6.27
CA LYS A 43 -7.91 -5.29 6.86
C LYS A 43 -7.48 -3.96 7.50
N GLU A 44 -6.39 -3.96 8.26
CA GLU A 44 -5.86 -2.75 8.87
C GLU A 44 -5.36 -1.76 7.81
N ILE A 45 -4.78 -2.23 6.70
CA ILE A 45 -4.42 -1.37 5.56
C ILE A 45 -5.66 -0.69 4.98
N ILE A 46 -6.76 -1.44 4.78
CA ILE A 46 -8.04 -0.88 4.32
C ILE A 46 -8.56 0.17 5.32
N ASP A 47 -8.54 -0.15 6.61
CA ASP A 47 -8.98 0.78 7.66
C ASP A 47 -8.12 2.05 7.74
N ILE A 48 -6.81 1.94 7.45
CA ILE A 48 -5.91 3.08 7.32
C ILE A 48 -6.28 3.92 6.09
N SER A 49 -6.45 3.29 4.93
CA SER A 49 -6.82 3.99 3.68
C SER A 49 -8.16 4.73 3.81
N HIS A 50 -9.13 4.16 4.51
CA HIS A 50 -10.42 4.83 4.78
C HIS A 50 -10.33 6.08 5.67
N LYS A 51 -9.20 6.30 6.35
CA LYS A 51 -8.93 7.50 7.15
C LYS A 51 -8.15 8.56 6.37
N GLU A 52 -7.65 8.25 5.18
CA GLU A 52 -6.93 9.20 4.35
C GLU A 52 -7.92 10.24 3.78
N LYS A 53 -7.45 11.49 3.66
CA LYS A 53 -8.24 12.60 3.15
C LYS A 53 -8.79 12.31 1.75
N ALA A 54 -7.97 11.67 0.91
CA ALA A 54 -8.34 11.21 -0.42
C ALA A 54 -9.62 10.36 -0.40
N TRP A 55 -9.72 9.40 0.51
CA TRP A 55 -10.91 8.58 0.68
C TRP A 55 -12.08 9.39 1.25
N ILE A 56 -11.84 10.14 2.33
CA ILE A 56 -12.89 10.91 3.03
C ILE A 56 -13.60 11.89 2.08
N GLU A 57 -12.84 12.58 1.23
CA GLU A 57 -13.36 13.61 0.32
C GLU A 57 -14.01 13.03 -0.95
N ASN A 58 -13.68 11.80 -1.33
CA ASN A 58 -14.12 11.23 -2.61
C ASN A 58 -15.11 10.05 -2.49
N ARG A 59 -15.22 9.39 -1.32
CA ARG A 59 -16.05 8.18 -1.14
C ARG A 59 -17.54 8.40 -1.37
N THR A 60 -18.07 9.58 -1.04
CA THR A 60 -19.52 9.84 -1.09
C THR A 60 -20.05 9.82 -2.52
N ASP A 61 -19.28 10.42 -3.44
CA ASP A 61 -19.67 10.58 -4.84
C ASP A 61 -18.91 9.60 -5.77
N ASN A 62 -18.12 8.68 -5.20
CA ASN A 62 -17.19 7.81 -5.92
C ASN A 62 -16.32 8.58 -6.93
N LYS A 63 -15.83 9.75 -6.52
CA LYS A 63 -15.01 10.62 -7.36
C LYS A 63 -13.64 10.03 -7.58
N LEU A 64 -13.04 10.38 -8.72
CA LEU A 64 -11.67 10.02 -9.02
C LEU A 64 -10.73 10.74 -8.04
N ILE A 65 -9.88 9.96 -7.37
CA ILE A 65 -8.90 10.49 -6.41
C ILE A 65 -7.73 11.11 -7.19
N ASP A 66 -7.51 12.41 -7.00
CA ASP A 66 -6.39 13.13 -7.60
C ASP A 66 -5.05 12.66 -7.01
N TYR A 67 -4.03 12.51 -7.85
CA TYR A 67 -2.70 12.08 -7.41
C TYR A 67 -2.08 13.04 -6.37
N ARG A 68 -2.52 14.29 -6.30
CA ARG A 68 -2.06 15.28 -5.31
C ARG A 68 -2.26 14.84 -3.86
N TYR A 69 -3.29 14.03 -3.58
CA TYR A 69 -3.47 13.48 -2.23
C TYR A 69 -2.29 12.59 -1.80
N GLY A 70 -1.51 12.07 -2.75
CA GLY A 70 -0.27 11.33 -2.49
C GLY A 70 0.76 12.13 -1.69
N PHE A 71 0.77 13.46 -1.79
CA PHE A 71 1.67 14.32 -1.01
C PHE A 71 1.18 14.56 0.43
N GLU A 72 -0.07 14.21 0.74
CA GLU A 72 -0.64 14.30 2.07
C GLU A 72 -0.61 12.96 2.83
N LEU A 73 0.00 11.93 2.22
CA LEU A 73 0.21 10.63 2.86
C LEU A 73 1.28 10.80 3.96
N ASN A 74 0.85 10.67 5.22
CA ASN A 74 1.75 10.50 6.37
C ASN A 74 2.32 9.11 6.36
#